data_AF-A0A937LPA9-F1
#
_entry.id   AF-A0A937LPA9-F1
#
_cell.length_a   1.000
_cell.length_b   1.000
_cell.length_c   1.000
_cell.angle_alpha   90.00
_cell.angle_beta   90.00
_cell.angle_gamma   90.00
#
_symmetry.space_group_name_H-M   'P 1'
#
loop_
_entity.id
_entity.type
_entity.pdbx_description
1 polymer ?
#
loop_
_entity_poly.entity_id
_entity_poly.type
_entity_poly.pdbx_seq_one_letter_code
_entity_poly.pdbx_strand_id
1 'polypeptide(L)' 'MTQIWLVRHGEAAASWEKDPDPGLSALGREQAERTALMLSDVVPEHARVVSSPLLRAQQTA' A
#
# COMPACT_ATOMS: atom_id res chain seq x y z
N MET A 1 2.88 -22.60 -10.97
CA MET A 1 3.03 -22.17 -9.57
C MET A 1 2.53 -20.73 -9.49
N THR A 2 1.74 -20.37 -8.49
CA THR A 2 1.16 -19.02 -8.37
C THR A 2 2.05 -18.18 -7.45
N GLN A 3 2.50 -17.03 -7.94
CA GLN A 3 3.30 -16.08 -7.16
C GLN A 3 2.37 -15.09 -6.43
N ILE A 4 2.69 -14.77 -5.18
CA ILE A 4 1.95 -13.81 -4.37
C ILE A 4 2.94 -12.83 -3.75
N TRP A 5 2.70 -11.53 -3.94
CA TRP A 5 3.46 -10.45 -3.33
C TRP A 5 2.61 -9.84 -2.21
N LEU A 6 3.16 -9.77 -1.01
CA LEU A 6 2.48 -9.19 0.16
C LEU A 6 3.12 -7.85 0.49
N VAL A 7 2.30 -6.80 0.49
CA VAL A 7 2.72 -5.43 0.77
C VAL A 7 1.92 -4.91 1.96
N ARG A 8 2.61 -4.32 2.93
CA ARG A 8 1.95 -3.58 4.01
C ARG A 8 1.65 -2.17 3.51
N HIS A 9 0.49 -1.62 3.90
CA HIS A 9 0.18 -0.21 3.64
C HIS A 9 1.31 0.72 4.12
N GLY A 10 1.49 1.86 3.45
CA GLY A 10 2.40 2.91 3.90
C GLY A 10 2.01 3.46 5.27
N GLU A 11 2.89 4.26 5.88
CA GLU A 11 2.63 4.89 7.17
C GLU A 11 1.30 5.66 7.16
N ALA A 12 0.46 5.42 8.17
CA ALA A 12 -0.81 6.11 8.34
C ALA A 12 -0.61 7.50 8.97
N ALA A 13 -1.44 8.47 8.58
CA ALA A 13 -1.38 9.85 9.08
C ALA A 13 -1.74 10.00 10.56
N ALA A 14 -2.46 9.02 11.14
CA ALA A 14 -2.86 9.02 12.54
C ALA A 14 -2.92 7.60 13.11
N SER A 15 -2.93 7.51 14.44
CA SER A 15 -3.24 6.28 15.15
C SER A 15 -4.74 5.98 15.08
N TRP A 16 -5.08 4.69 15.22
CA TRP A 16 -6.47 4.20 15.26
C TRP A 16 -7.34 4.94 16.28
N GLU A 17 -6.78 5.33 17.43
CA GLU A 17 -7.52 6.03 18.49
C GLU A 17 -7.98 7.44 18.08
N LYS A 18 -7.27 8.10 17.16
CA LYS A 18 -7.60 9.45 16.68
C LYS A 18 -8.48 9.42 15.45
N ASP A 19 -8.20 8.48 14.55
CA ASP A 19 -8.94 8.25 13.33
C ASP A 19 -8.98 6.73 13.09
N PRO A 20 -10.16 6.09 13.09
CA PRO A 20 -10.27 4.65 12.87
C PRO A 20 -9.94 4.25 11.42
N ASP A 21 -10.01 5.15 10.44
CA ASP A 21 -9.60 4.84 9.07
C ASP A 21 -8.73 5.94 8.45
N PRO A 22 -7.53 6.17 9.03
CA PRO A 22 -6.67 7.23 8.57
C PRO A 22 -6.11 6.87 7.20
N GLY A 23 -5.98 7.89 6.36
CA GLY A 23 -5.20 7.81 5.13
C GLY A 23 -3.69 7.76 5.41
N LEU A 24 -2.89 7.82 4.34
CA LEU A 24 -1.44 7.86 4.42
C LEU A 24 -0.92 9.21 4.92
N SER A 25 0.16 9.16 5.69
CA SER A 25 0.98 10.33 6.00
C SER A 25 1.73 10.79 4.74
N ALA A 26 2.43 11.93 4.82
CA ALA A 26 3.33 12.36 3.75
C ALA A 26 4.41 11.30 3.47
N LEU A 27 5.02 10.76 4.53
CA LEU A 27 5.98 9.65 4.43
C LEU A 27 5.32 8.39 3.86
N GLY A 28 4.08 8.08 4.25
CA GLY A 28 3.34 6.93 3.74
C GLY A 28 3.12 6.98 2.22
N ARG A 29 2.89 8.18 1.67
CA ARG A 29 2.79 8.38 0.21
C ARG A 29 4.12 8.13 -0.49
N GLU A 30 5.22 8.68 0.04
CA GLU A 30 6.56 8.41 -0.50
C GLU A 30 6.92 6.92 -0.46
N GLN A 31 6.52 6.23 0.62
CA GLN A 31 6.70 4.78 0.74
C GLN A 31 5.92 4.04 -0.35
N ALA A 32 4.65 4.39 -0.59
CA ALA A 32 3.83 3.78 -1.63
C ALA A 32 4.46 3.95 -3.03
N GLU A 33 4.92 5.16 -3.37
CA GLU A 33 5.60 5.45 -4.64
C GLU A 33 6.88 4.63 -4.80
N ARG A 34 7.73 4.58 -3.78
CA ARG A 34 8.96 3.79 -3.80
C ARG A 34 8.68 2.29 -3.91
N THR A 35 7.66 1.81 -3.23
CA THR A 35 7.23 0.41 -3.33
C THR A 35 6.74 0.09 -4.74
N ALA A 36 5.96 0.96 -5.38
CA ALA A 36 5.54 0.78 -6.76
C ALA A 36 6.73 0.64 -7.73
N LEU A 37 7.75 1.50 -7.58
CA LEU A 37 8.98 1.42 -8.37
C LEU A 37 9.75 0.10 -8.16
N MET A 38 9.82 -0.39 -6.93
CA MET A 38 10.48 -1.69 -6.67
C MET A 38 9.67 -2.87 -7.22
N LEU A 39 8.34 -2.78 -7.20
CA LEU A 39 7.47 -3.85 -7.66
C LEU A 39 7.41 -3.92 -9.19
N SER A 40 7.56 -2.81 -9.92
CA SER A 40 7.57 -2.83 -11.38
C SER A 40 8.68 -3.70 -11.98
N ASP A 41 9.77 -3.92 -11.24
CA ASP A 41 10.90 -4.75 -11.69
C ASP A 41 10.66 -6.25 -11.51
N VAL A 42 9.72 -6.66 -10.64
CA VAL A 42 9.57 -8.07 -10.22
C VAL A 42 8.14 -8.60 -10.35
N VAL A 43 7.14 -7.73 -10.42
CA VAL A 43 5.72 -8.09 -10.54
C VAL A 43 5.30 -7.99 -12.01
N PRO A 44 4.76 -9.06 -12.62
CA PRO A 44 4.24 -8.99 -13.97
C PRO A 44 3.06 -7.99 -14.09
N GLU A 45 2.97 -7.28 -15.20
CA GLU A 45 1.90 -6.29 -15.46
C GLU A 45 0.47 -6.85 -15.35
N HIS A 46 0.30 -8.16 -15.57
CA HIS A 46 -0.99 -8.84 -15.47
C HIS A 46 -1.32 -9.34 -14.05
N ALA A 47 -0.48 -9.04 -13.05
CA ALA A 47 -0.76 -9.38 -11.68
C ALA A 47 -2.00 -8.64 -11.18
N ARG A 48 -2.85 -9.35 -10.44
CA ARG A 48 -4.04 -8.73 -9.82
C ARG A 48 -3.64 -8.03 -8.54
N VAL A 49 -3.93 -6.73 -8.46
CA VAL A 49 -3.82 -5.95 -7.22
C VAL A 49 -5.09 -6.15 -6.39
N VAL A 50 -4.93 -6.49 -5.11
CA VAL A 50 -6.03 -6.62 -4.15
C VAL A 50 -5.63 -5.85 -2.89
N SER A 51 -6.53 -5.00 -2.39
CA SER A 51 -6.30 -4.20 -1.20
C SER A 51 -7.34 -4.48 -0.11
N SER A 52 -6.97 -4.20 1.14
CA SER A 52 -7.93 -4.04 2.23
C SER A 52 -8.89 -2.87 1.92
N PRO A 53 -10.13 -2.87 2.46
CA PRO A 53 -11.06 -1.75 2.31
C PRO A 53 -10.63 -0.48 3.07
N LEU A 54 -9.64 -0.55 3.96
CA LEU A 54 -9.17 0.60 4.75
C LEU A 54 -8.44 1.62 3.88
N LEU A 55 -8.67 2.91 4.15
CA LEU A 55 -8.22 4.04 3.33
C LEU A 55 -6.71 4.03 3.09
N ARG A 56 -5.89 3.82 4.12
CA ARG A 56 -4.42 3.70 3.99
C ARG A 56 -3.97 2.60 3.04
N ALA A 57 -4.71 1.48 2.96
CA ALA A 57 -4.37 0.39 2.05
C ALA A 57 -4.77 0.73 0.61
N GLN A 58 -5.94 1.34 0.41
CA GLN A 58 -6.39 1.82 -0.90
C GLN A 58 -5.47 2.90 -1.47
N GLN A 59 -4.98 3.82 -0.63
CA GLN A 59 -4.04 4.87 -1.04
C GLN A 59 -2.62 4.34 -1.32
N THR A 60 -2.28 3.13 -0.87
CA THR A 60 -1.00 2.49 -1.18
C THR A 60 -1.03 1.72 -2.50
N ALA A 61 -2.20 1.19 -2.87
CA ALA A 61 -2.40 0.26 -3.99
C ALA A 61 -2.64 0.99 -5.31
#